data_AF-A0A2I0LKC3-F1
#
_entry.id   AF-A0A2I0LKC3-F1
#
_cell.length_a   1.000
_cell.length_b   1.000
_cell.length_c   1.000
_cell.angle_alpha   90.00
_cell.angle_beta   90.00
_cell.angle_gamma   90.00
#
_symmetry.space_group_name_H-M   'P 1'
#
loop_
_entity.id
_entity.type
_entity.pdbx_description
1 polymer ?
#
loop_
_entity_poly.entity_id
_entity_poly.type
_entity_poly.pdbx_seq_one_letter_code
_entity_poly.pdbx_strand_id
1 'polypeptide(L)'
;MPLVTRNIEPRHLCRQTLPSVRSELECMTNITLANVIRQLGSLSKFAEDIFGELFTQANTFASRVSVLVERVDRLQVKVTQLDPKEEEVSLQGINTRKAFKSSTTQDQKLFDRDSLPVPVLETYRTCNTPPPLNILSPYRDDGKEALKFYTDPSYFFDLWKEKMLQDTKDIMKEKRKHRKEKKENPNRGNVNPRKIKTRKEEWEKLKMGQEFVESKDKHGPAGYPSNMVYQNGSIGSNESMDMNCYPPPPQN
;
A
#
# COMPACT_ATOMS: atom_id res chain seq x y z
N MET A 1 -8.32 14.76 -2.54
CA MET A 1 -9.11 15.61 -3.47
C MET A 1 -8.88 15.11 -4.88
N PRO A 2 -9.91 14.77 -5.67
CA PRO A 2 -9.72 14.55 -7.09
C PRO A 2 -9.36 15.90 -7.74
N LEU A 3 -8.15 16.01 -8.28
CA LEU A 3 -7.76 17.16 -9.09
C LEU A 3 -8.57 17.07 -10.39
N VAL A 4 -9.28 18.13 -10.76
CA VAL A 4 -9.93 18.21 -12.06
C VAL A 4 -8.81 18.30 -13.09
N THR A 5 -8.56 17.20 -13.80
CA THR A 5 -7.38 17.06 -14.66
C THR A 5 -7.57 17.75 -16.02
N ARG A 6 -8.81 17.88 -16.50
CA ARG A 6 -9.12 18.30 -17.87
C ARG A 6 -10.27 19.31 -17.87
N ASN A 7 -9.95 20.59 -18.03
CA ASN A 7 -10.92 21.68 -18.06
C ASN A 7 -11.20 22.11 -19.50
N ILE A 8 -12.44 22.02 -19.94
CA ILE A 8 -12.85 22.48 -21.28
C ILE A 8 -12.85 24.01 -21.32
N GLU A 9 -12.10 24.56 -22.27
CA GLU A 9 -11.99 26.01 -22.48
C GLU A 9 -12.54 26.43 -23.84
N PRO A 10 -13.24 27.59 -23.94
CA PRO A 10 -13.59 28.52 -22.86
C PRO A 10 -14.79 28.05 -22.04
N ARG A 11 -14.78 28.21 -20.70
CA ARG A 11 -15.90 27.79 -19.83
C ARG A 11 -17.18 28.62 -20.01
N HIS A 12 -17.04 29.88 -20.42
CA HIS A 12 -18.17 30.79 -20.62
C HIS A 12 -18.24 31.19 -22.08
N LEU A 13 -19.39 30.92 -22.71
CA LEU A 13 -19.59 31.15 -24.14
C LEU A 13 -20.00 32.60 -24.46
N CYS A 14 -20.79 33.23 -23.59
CA CYS A 14 -21.46 34.52 -23.86
C CYS A 14 -21.19 35.61 -22.82
N ARG A 15 -20.27 35.40 -21.87
CA ARG A 15 -19.99 36.35 -20.77
C ARG A 15 -18.90 37.36 -21.14
N GLN A 16 -19.07 38.04 -22.27
CA GLN A 16 -18.11 39.02 -22.77
C GLN A 16 -18.82 40.34 -23.03
N THR A 17 -18.17 41.46 -22.71
CA THR A 17 -18.68 42.78 -23.08
C THR A 17 -18.66 42.92 -24.60
N LEU A 18 -19.79 43.26 -25.19
CA LEU A 18 -19.88 43.45 -26.63
C LEU A 18 -19.24 44.78 -27.06
N PRO A 19 -18.54 44.82 -28.20
CA PRO A 19 -18.16 46.07 -28.83
C PRO A 19 -19.41 46.84 -29.31
N SER A 20 -19.31 48.17 -29.46
CA SER A 20 -20.41 48.96 -30.01
C SER A 20 -20.63 48.60 -31.48
N VAL A 21 -21.70 47.84 -31.74
CA VAL A 21 -22.06 47.32 -33.07
C VAL A 21 -23.54 47.59 -33.34
N ARG A 22 -23.93 47.69 -34.61
CA ARG A 22 -25.34 47.90 -34.99
C ARG A 22 -26.25 46.73 -34.63
N SER A 23 -25.73 45.50 -34.72
CA SER A 23 -26.47 44.25 -34.48
C SER A 23 -25.80 43.46 -33.34
N GLU A 24 -26.15 43.81 -32.10
CA GLU A 24 -25.57 43.18 -30.90
C GLU A 24 -25.90 41.68 -30.82
N LEU A 25 -27.12 41.28 -31.20
CA LEU A 25 -27.55 39.89 -31.16
C LEU A 25 -26.76 39.00 -32.13
N GLU A 26 -26.52 39.49 -33.35
CA GLU A 26 -25.72 38.79 -34.35
C GLU A 26 -24.26 38.65 -33.89
N CYS A 27 -23.70 39.73 -33.34
CA CYS A 27 -22.35 39.72 -32.77
C CYS A 27 -22.23 38.70 -31.63
N MET A 28 -23.16 38.72 -30.67
CA MET A 28 -23.17 37.76 -29.56
C MET A 28 -23.33 36.32 -30.04
N THR A 29 -24.17 36.09 -31.05
CA THR A 29 -24.40 34.75 -31.61
C THR A 29 -23.13 34.23 -32.29
N ASN A 30 -22.43 35.07 -33.06
CA ASN A 30 -21.17 34.70 -33.70
C ASN A 30 -20.05 34.41 -32.67
N ILE A 31 -19.90 35.28 -31.65
CA ILE A 31 -18.95 35.04 -30.54
C ILE A 31 -19.26 33.72 -29.83
N THR A 32 -20.54 33.47 -29.54
CA THR A 32 -20.98 32.23 -28.88
C THR A 32 -20.65 31.01 -29.73
N LEU A 33 -20.95 31.02 -31.03
CA LEU A 33 -20.64 29.92 -31.95
C LEU A 33 -19.13 29.70 -32.07
N ALA A 34 -18.35 30.77 -32.22
CA ALA A 34 -16.89 30.68 -32.24
C ALA A 34 -16.34 30.04 -30.95
N ASN A 35 -16.89 30.43 -29.79
CA ASN A 35 -16.50 29.85 -28.50
C ASN A 35 -16.93 28.38 -28.36
N VAL A 36 -18.07 27.97 -28.93
CA VAL A 36 -18.48 26.56 -29.01
C VAL A 36 -17.49 25.75 -29.84
N ILE A 37 -17.06 26.27 -31.00
CA ILE A 37 -16.03 25.61 -31.82
C ILE A 37 -14.73 25.46 -31.04
N ARG A 38 -14.32 26.47 -30.28
CA ARG A 38 -13.12 26.39 -29.40
C ARG A 38 -13.29 25.35 -28.30
N GLN A 39 -14.45 25.27 -27.65
CA GLN A 39 -14.75 24.22 -26.66
C GLN A 39 -14.65 22.83 -27.26
N LEU A 40 -15.18 22.63 -28.48
CA LEU A 40 -15.07 21.35 -29.19
C LEU A 40 -13.60 21.01 -29.50
N GLY A 41 -12.78 21.99 -29.90
CA GLY A 41 -11.34 21.78 -30.07
C GLY A 41 -10.63 21.39 -28.78
N SER A 42 -10.96 22.04 -27.65
CA SER A 42 -10.45 21.67 -26.33
C SER A 42 -10.86 20.25 -25.92
N LEU A 43 -12.13 19.88 -26.19
CA LEU A 43 -12.64 18.52 -25.96
C LEU A 43 -11.90 17.48 -26.81
N SER A 44 -11.63 17.78 -28.10
CA SER A 44 -10.87 16.90 -28.98
C SER A 44 -9.45 16.66 -28.47
N LYS A 45 -8.75 17.69 -27.99
CA LYS A 45 -7.42 17.54 -27.35
C LYS A 45 -7.51 16.55 -26.18
N PHE A 46 -8.50 16.70 -25.31
CA PHE A 46 -8.64 15.79 -24.15
C PHE A 46 -9.00 14.37 -24.53
N ALA A 47 -9.79 14.18 -25.59
CA ALA A 47 -10.07 12.85 -26.12
C ALA A 47 -8.78 12.19 -26.63
N GLU A 48 -7.95 12.93 -27.38
CA GLU A 48 -6.64 12.46 -27.84
C GLU A 48 -5.75 12.05 -26.66
N ASP A 49 -5.64 12.89 -25.61
CA ASP A 49 -4.85 12.58 -24.43
C ASP A 49 -5.30 11.26 -23.76
N ILE A 50 -6.62 11.08 -23.57
CA ILE A 50 -7.19 9.87 -22.94
C ILE A 50 -6.90 8.63 -23.80
N PHE A 51 -7.18 8.70 -25.10
CA PHE A 51 -6.95 7.56 -25.99
C PHE A 51 -5.46 7.27 -26.18
N GLY A 52 -4.60 8.28 -26.16
CA GLY A 52 -3.14 8.13 -26.22
C GLY A 52 -2.57 7.42 -24.99
N GLU A 53 -3.04 7.79 -23.78
CA GLU A 53 -2.68 7.10 -22.53
C GLU A 53 -3.11 5.62 -22.57
N LEU A 54 -4.36 5.35 -22.95
CA LEU A 54 -4.88 3.99 -23.09
C LEU A 54 -4.12 3.17 -24.14
N PHE A 55 -3.82 3.76 -25.29
CA PHE A 55 -3.07 3.13 -26.36
C PHE A 55 -1.66 2.74 -25.92
N THR A 56 -0.97 3.63 -25.18
CA THR A 56 0.38 3.36 -24.67
C THR A 56 0.38 2.18 -23.69
N GLN A 57 -0.62 2.14 -22.79
CA GLN A 57 -0.78 1.02 -21.85
C GLN A 57 -1.12 -0.28 -22.57
N ALA A 58 -2.01 -0.25 -23.55
CA ALA A 58 -2.38 -1.41 -24.36
C ALA A 58 -1.19 -1.95 -25.15
N ASN A 59 -0.36 -1.09 -25.73
CA ASN A 59 0.85 -1.52 -26.44
C ASN A 59 1.89 -2.14 -25.51
N THR A 60 2.07 -1.57 -24.32
CA THR A 60 2.95 -2.15 -23.30
C THR A 60 2.45 -3.54 -22.90
N PHE A 61 1.14 -3.71 -22.75
CA PHE A 61 0.53 -5.01 -22.49
C PHE A 61 0.72 -5.98 -23.67
N ALA A 62 0.45 -5.56 -24.90
CA ALA A 62 0.60 -6.38 -26.09
C ALA A 62 2.04 -6.91 -26.24
N SER A 63 3.04 -6.05 -26.06
CA SER A 63 4.46 -6.44 -26.07
C SER A 63 4.76 -7.51 -25.01
N ARG A 64 4.26 -7.34 -23.78
CA ARG A 64 4.42 -8.34 -22.71
C ARG A 64 3.75 -9.67 -23.06
N VAL A 65 2.58 -9.63 -23.70
CA VAL A 65 1.86 -10.84 -24.15
C VAL A 65 2.66 -11.55 -25.24
N SER A 66 3.17 -10.84 -26.24
CA SER A 66 3.99 -11.45 -27.30
C SER A 66 5.19 -12.20 -26.73
N VAL A 67 5.93 -11.56 -25.82
CA VAL A 67 7.07 -12.20 -25.14
C VAL A 67 6.62 -13.41 -24.30
N LEU A 68 5.46 -13.33 -23.65
CA LEU A 68 4.94 -14.43 -22.85
C LEU A 68 4.52 -15.62 -23.72
N VAL A 69 3.86 -15.38 -24.84
CA VAL A 69 3.43 -16.42 -25.80
C VAL A 69 4.64 -17.21 -26.30
N GLU A 70 5.67 -16.54 -26.80
CA GLU A 70 6.90 -17.22 -27.26
C GLU A 70 7.55 -18.06 -26.15
N ARG A 71 7.52 -17.58 -24.91
CA ARG A 71 8.04 -18.34 -23.75
C ARG A 71 7.18 -19.55 -23.43
N VAL A 72 5.86 -19.45 -23.54
CA VAL A 72 4.93 -20.56 -23.33
C VAL A 72 5.12 -21.62 -24.40
N ASP A 73 5.24 -21.24 -25.68
CA ASP A 73 5.44 -22.19 -26.78
C ASP A 73 6.74 -22.99 -26.61
N ARG A 74 7.83 -22.29 -26.27
CA ARG A 74 9.12 -22.94 -25.99
C ARG A 74 9.07 -23.84 -24.76
N LEU A 75 8.32 -23.43 -23.73
CA LEU A 75 8.14 -24.25 -22.53
C LEU A 75 7.33 -25.50 -22.83
N GLN A 76 6.27 -25.38 -23.64
CA GLN A 76 5.42 -26.49 -24.06
C GLN A 76 6.25 -27.57 -24.76
N VAL A 77 7.09 -27.20 -25.74
CA VAL A 77 7.99 -28.14 -26.42
C VAL A 77 8.90 -28.85 -25.42
N LYS A 78 9.51 -28.11 -24.49
CA LYS A 78 10.40 -28.71 -23.47
C LYS A 78 9.67 -29.68 -22.54
N VAL A 79 8.48 -29.31 -22.08
CA VAL A 79 7.68 -30.17 -21.18
C VAL A 79 7.25 -31.45 -21.90
N THR A 80 6.88 -31.38 -23.17
CA THR A 80 6.50 -32.58 -23.95
C THR A 80 7.67 -33.53 -24.24
N GLN A 81 8.91 -33.05 -24.15
CA GLN A 81 10.12 -33.85 -24.36
C GLN A 81 10.67 -34.50 -23.08
N LEU A 82 10.07 -34.23 -21.92
CA LEU A 82 10.51 -34.82 -20.66
C LEU A 82 10.12 -36.31 -20.60
N ASP A 83 11.11 -37.18 -20.39
CA ASP A 83 10.88 -38.60 -20.09
C ASP A 83 11.08 -38.86 -18.59
N PRO A 84 10.01 -39.16 -17.83
CA PRO A 84 10.10 -39.42 -16.40
C PRO A 84 10.90 -40.69 -16.05
N LYS A 85 11.17 -41.59 -17.02
CA LYS A 85 12.01 -42.77 -16.78
C LYS A 85 13.51 -42.46 -16.84
N GLU A 86 13.89 -41.38 -17.52
CA GLU A 86 15.28 -40.94 -17.69
C GLU A 86 15.66 -39.81 -16.71
N GLU A 87 14.68 -39.13 -16.10
CA GLU A 87 14.91 -38.01 -15.20
C GLU A 87 15.42 -38.45 -13.80
N GLU A 88 16.74 -38.39 -13.60
CA GLU A 88 17.36 -38.67 -12.30
C GLU A 88 17.29 -37.48 -11.33
N VAL A 89 16.87 -37.75 -10.09
CA VAL A 89 16.83 -36.73 -9.02
C VAL A 89 18.19 -36.61 -8.34
N SER A 90 18.93 -35.53 -8.65
CA SER A 90 20.24 -35.25 -8.05
C SER A 90 20.13 -34.44 -6.75
N LEU A 91 20.60 -35.01 -5.63
CA LEU A 91 20.71 -34.31 -4.35
C LEU A 91 21.83 -33.25 -4.33
N GLN A 92 22.76 -33.31 -5.29
CA GLN A 92 23.88 -32.36 -5.39
C GLN A 92 23.39 -30.93 -5.66
N GLY A 93 22.22 -30.79 -6.32
CA GLY A 93 21.57 -29.51 -6.59
C GLY A 93 21.14 -28.76 -5.32
N ILE A 94 20.87 -29.46 -4.21
CA ILE A 94 20.33 -28.87 -2.98
C ILE A 94 21.33 -27.87 -2.35
N ASN A 95 22.63 -28.21 -2.36
CA ASN A 95 23.68 -27.38 -1.77
C ASN A 95 24.43 -26.51 -2.80
N THR A 96 24.34 -26.84 -4.09
CA THR A 96 25.12 -26.16 -5.15
C THR A 96 24.29 -25.16 -5.97
N ARG A 97 22.97 -25.35 -6.08
CA ARG A 97 22.09 -24.45 -6.83
C ARG A 97 21.32 -23.55 -5.87
N LYS A 98 21.15 -22.29 -6.26
CA LYS A 98 20.26 -21.38 -5.54
C LYS A 98 18.82 -21.80 -5.76
N ALA A 99 18.02 -21.78 -4.69
CA ALA A 99 16.58 -22.02 -4.79
C ALA A 99 15.91 -20.98 -5.69
N PHE A 100 14.84 -21.40 -6.37
CA PHE A 100 13.99 -20.50 -7.15
C PHE A 100 13.44 -19.37 -6.27
N LYS A 101 13.38 -18.16 -6.83
CA LYS A 101 12.77 -16.98 -6.20
C LYS A 101 11.83 -16.32 -7.20
N SER A 102 10.61 -16.07 -6.77
CA SER A 102 9.66 -15.24 -7.49
C SER A 102 10.03 -13.76 -7.38
N SER A 103 9.45 -12.93 -8.24
CA SER A 103 9.58 -11.48 -8.14
C SER A 103 8.97 -10.99 -6.82
N THR A 104 9.64 -10.02 -6.18
CA THR A 104 9.21 -9.36 -4.94
C THR A 104 9.17 -7.83 -5.10
N THR A 105 9.14 -7.36 -6.35
CA THR A 105 9.05 -5.94 -6.69
C THR A 105 7.80 -5.31 -6.09
N GLN A 106 7.94 -4.16 -5.43
CA GLN A 106 6.85 -3.39 -4.84
C GLN A 106 6.92 -1.95 -5.32
N ASP A 107 5.82 -1.47 -5.89
CA ASP A 107 5.70 -0.09 -6.33
C ASP A 107 5.55 0.83 -5.13
N GLN A 108 6.36 1.89 -5.08
CA GLN A 108 6.40 2.86 -4.00
C GLN A 108 6.54 4.26 -4.59
N LYS A 109 6.29 5.30 -3.77
CA LYS A 109 6.39 6.71 -4.19
C LYS A 109 5.55 7.06 -5.43
N LEU A 110 4.28 6.63 -5.41
CA LEU A 110 3.35 6.78 -6.54
C LEU A 110 3.03 8.23 -6.93
N PHE A 111 3.37 9.20 -6.08
CA PHE A 111 3.03 10.62 -6.24
C PHE A 111 4.27 11.52 -6.39
N ASP A 112 5.36 10.98 -6.94
CA ASP A 112 6.53 11.75 -7.30
C ASP A 112 6.24 12.70 -8.47
N ARG A 113 7.11 13.69 -8.70
CA ARG A 113 6.91 14.67 -9.77
C ARG A 113 6.86 14.04 -11.16
N ASP A 114 7.58 12.95 -11.37
CA ASP A 114 7.68 12.25 -12.66
C ASP A 114 6.44 11.42 -12.97
N SER A 115 5.66 11.02 -11.95
CA SER A 115 4.39 10.31 -12.15
C SER A 115 3.20 11.26 -12.35
N LEU A 116 3.44 12.57 -12.39
CA LEU A 116 2.39 13.57 -12.54
C LEU A 116 1.77 13.50 -13.94
N PRO A 117 0.44 13.33 -14.06
CA PRO A 117 -0.22 13.31 -15.36
C PRO A 117 -0.01 14.61 -16.13
N VAL A 118 0.18 14.51 -17.45
CA VAL A 118 0.42 15.67 -18.34
C VAL A 118 -0.59 16.80 -18.15
N PRO A 119 -1.92 16.54 -18.06
CA PRO A 119 -2.89 17.63 -17.87
C PRO A 119 -2.73 18.38 -16.53
N VAL A 120 -2.32 17.67 -15.48
CA VAL A 120 -2.04 18.28 -14.17
C VAL A 120 -0.75 19.09 -14.24
N LEU A 121 0.27 18.60 -14.96
CA LEU A 121 1.52 19.32 -15.20
C LEU A 121 1.30 20.61 -15.99
N GLU A 122 0.46 20.58 -17.03
CA GLU A 122 0.07 21.79 -17.78
C GLU A 122 -0.58 22.83 -16.86
N THR A 123 -1.51 22.40 -16.00
CA THR A 123 -2.16 23.29 -15.02
C THR A 123 -1.16 23.81 -13.98
N TYR A 124 -0.24 22.98 -13.50
CA TYR A 124 0.79 23.38 -12.55
C TYR A 124 1.71 24.49 -13.10
N ARG A 125 2.00 24.45 -14.41
CA ARG A 125 2.86 25.45 -15.07
C ARG A 125 2.22 26.85 -15.18
N THR A 126 0.89 26.95 -15.12
CA THR A 126 0.20 28.25 -15.12
C THR A 126 0.08 28.86 -13.73
N CYS A 127 0.37 28.08 -12.67
CA CYS A 127 0.37 28.58 -11.30
C CYS A 127 1.57 29.49 -11.02
N ASN A 128 1.40 30.40 -10.05
CA ASN A 128 2.48 31.26 -9.59
C ASN A 128 3.62 30.44 -8.97
N THR A 129 4.83 30.66 -9.45
CA THR A 129 6.05 30.06 -8.89
C THR A 129 6.44 30.76 -7.57
N PRO A 130 7.13 30.06 -6.65
CA PRO A 130 7.64 30.72 -5.45
C PRO A 130 8.67 31.81 -5.81
N PRO A 131 8.90 32.79 -4.92
CA PRO A 131 9.96 33.77 -5.11
C PRO A 131 11.32 33.06 -5.32
N PRO A 132 12.22 33.62 -6.16
CA PRO A 132 13.48 32.96 -6.52
C PRO A 132 14.52 33.06 -5.41
N LEU A 133 14.19 32.62 -4.19
CA LEU A 133 15.03 32.71 -3.00
C LEU A 133 16.33 31.92 -3.11
N ASN A 134 16.39 30.92 -4.01
CA ASN A 134 17.59 30.12 -4.22
C ASN A 134 18.83 30.94 -4.61
N ILE A 135 18.66 32.13 -5.20
CA ILE A 135 19.75 33.07 -5.49
C ILE A 135 20.49 33.54 -4.22
N LEU A 136 19.83 33.44 -3.05
CA LEU A 136 20.38 33.84 -1.75
C LEU A 136 21.12 32.68 -1.05
N SER A 137 20.96 31.44 -1.52
CA SER A 137 21.58 30.27 -0.88
C SER A 137 23.11 30.36 -0.76
N PRO A 138 23.86 30.89 -1.76
CA PRO A 138 25.32 31.05 -1.64
C PRO A 138 25.77 32.01 -0.53
N TYR A 139 24.89 32.89 -0.05
CA TYR A 139 25.20 33.89 0.98
C TYR A 139 24.81 33.42 2.39
N ARG A 140 24.41 32.16 2.56
CA ARG A 140 24.01 31.60 3.85
C ARG A 140 25.16 30.88 4.53
N ASP A 141 25.35 31.14 5.82
CA ASP A 141 26.40 30.52 6.63
C ASP A 141 26.11 29.05 6.97
N ASP A 142 24.84 28.63 6.97
CA ASP A 142 24.41 27.28 7.37
C ASP A 142 24.44 26.24 6.24
N GLY A 143 24.79 26.66 5.01
CA GLY A 143 24.84 25.80 3.83
C GLY A 143 23.49 25.22 3.39
N LYS A 144 22.37 25.73 3.92
CA LYS A 144 21.03 25.26 3.57
C LYS A 144 20.46 26.03 2.38
N GLU A 145 19.61 25.37 1.60
CA GLU A 145 18.87 26.02 0.51
C GLU A 145 17.90 27.06 1.06
N ALA A 146 18.02 28.30 0.57
CA ALA A 146 17.17 29.41 1.05
C ALA A 146 15.68 29.16 0.77
N LEU A 147 15.33 28.51 -0.34
CA LEU A 147 13.94 28.22 -0.68
C LEU A 147 13.26 27.26 0.31
N LYS A 148 14.00 26.35 0.96
CA LYS A 148 13.44 25.42 1.95
C LYS A 148 12.85 26.12 3.18
N PHE A 149 13.30 27.34 3.47
CA PHE A 149 12.69 28.17 4.53
C PHE A 149 11.33 28.76 4.14
N TYR A 150 11.02 28.79 2.84
CA TYR A 150 9.72 29.22 2.32
C TYR A 150 8.81 28.03 2.00
N THR A 151 9.35 26.99 1.35
CA THR A 151 8.63 25.76 1.02
C THR A 151 9.58 24.57 1.00
N ASP A 152 9.24 23.52 1.76
CA ASP A 152 10.00 22.28 1.82
C ASP A 152 9.08 21.07 1.65
N PRO A 153 9.01 20.47 0.45
CA PRO A 153 8.22 19.27 0.21
C PRO A 153 8.70 18.03 0.97
N SER A 154 9.98 17.95 1.38
CA SER A 154 10.50 16.77 2.10
C SER A 154 10.19 16.81 3.60
N TYR A 155 9.84 17.98 4.13
CA TYR A 155 9.58 18.22 5.56
C TYR A 155 8.69 17.15 6.21
N PHE A 156 7.56 16.79 5.59
CA PHE A 156 6.63 15.82 6.15
C PHE A 156 7.26 14.43 6.28
N PHE A 157 8.02 14.00 5.27
CA PHE A 157 8.68 12.71 5.29
C PHE A 157 9.83 12.69 6.30
N ASP A 158 10.62 13.77 6.35
CA ASP A 158 11.76 13.89 7.25
C ASP A 158 11.31 13.86 8.72
N LEU A 159 10.27 14.63 9.06
CA LEU A 159 9.69 14.65 10.40
C LEU A 159 9.07 13.29 10.78
N TRP A 160 8.35 12.66 9.86
CA TRP A 160 7.79 11.33 10.07
C TRP A 160 8.89 10.29 10.33
N LYS A 161 9.95 10.30 9.50
CA LYS A 161 11.09 9.40 9.63
C LYS A 161 11.79 9.56 10.98
N GLU A 162 12.02 10.79 11.41
CA GLU A 162 12.62 11.09 12.72
C GLU A 162 11.76 10.52 13.85
N LYS A 163 10.44 10.77 13.82
CA LYS A 163 9.49 10.25 14.80
C LYS A 163 9.52 8.72 14.86
N MET A 164 9.46 8.03 13.72
CA MET A 164 9.48 6.57 13.67
C MET A 164 10.76 5.97 14.25
N LEU A 165 11.91 6.63 14.00
CA LEU A 165 13.18 6.19 14.53
C LEU A 165 13.28 6.40 16.04
N GLN A 166 12.70 7.48 16.55
CA GLN A 166 12.60 7.76 17.98
C GLN A 166 11.67 6.76 18.68
N ASP A 167 10.47 6.54 18.14
CA ASP A 167 9.51 5.56 18.65
C ASP A 167 10.13 4.14 18.71
N THR A 168 10.92 3.77 17.68
CA THR A 168 11.66 2.48 17.66
C THR A 168 12.66 2.38 18.81
N LYS A 169 13.42 3.45 19.08
CA LYS A 169 14.39 3.48 20.20
C LYS A 169 13.68 3.35 21.54
N ASP A 170 12.53 4.00 21.70
CA ASP A 170 11.77 4.00 22.96
C ASP A 170 11.13 2.63 23.21
N ILE A 171 10.59 1.98 22.18
CA ILE A 171 10.12 0.58 22.27
C ILE A 171 11.26 -0.36 22.69
N MET A 172 12.46 -0.20 22.14
CA MET A 172 13.62 -1.01 22.51
C MET A 172 14.06 -0.79 23.96
N LYS A 173 14.06 0.47 24.43
CA LYS A 173 14.39 0.82 25.81
C LYS A 173 13.37 0.26 26.80
N GLU A 174 12.08 0.41 26.53
CA GLU A 174 11.02 -0.09 27.42
C GLU A 174 11.04 -1.62 27.50
N LYS A 175 11.28 -2.31 26.37
CA LYS A 175 11.48 -3.78 26.35
C LYS A 175 12.68 -4.21 27.22
N ARG A 176 13.77 -3.44 27.23
CA ARG A 176 14.94 -3.74 28.09
C ARG A 176 14.64 -3.49 29.56
N LYS A 177 13.93 -2.40 29.88
CA LYS A 177 13.50 -2.07 31.24
C LYS A 177 12.60 -3.15 31.83
N HIS A 178 11.55 -3.56 31.13
CA HIS A 178 10.69 -4.67 31.58
C HIS A 178 11.42 -6.01 31.74
N ARG A 179 12.41 -6.32 30.88
CA ARG A 179 13.25 -7.51 31.05
C ARG A 179 14.10 -7.44 32.32
N LYS A 180 14.62 -6.25 32.66
CA LYS A 180 15.41 -6.00 33.87
C LYS A 180 14.52 -6.09 35.12
N GLU A 181 13.37 -5.41 35.13
CA GLU A 181 12.38 -5.48 36.22
C GLU A 181 11.93 -6.93 36.48
N LYS A 182 11.67 -7.70 35.41
CA LYS A 182 11.34 -9.13 35.53
C LYS A 182 12.49 -9.97 36.09
N LYS A 183 13.76 -9.57 35.86
CA LYS A 183 14.95 -10.26 36.40
C LYS A 183 15.23 -9.87 37.85
N GLU A 184 15.02 -8.61 38.21
CA GLU A 184 15.23 -8.06 39.54
C GLU A 184 14.08 -8.34 40.50
N ASN A 185 12.93 -8.82 40.01
CA ASN A 185 11.81 -9.24 40.85
C ASN A 185 12.23 -10.35 41.84
N PRO A 186 12.34 -10.07 43.16
CA PRO A 186 12.82 -11.03 44.15
C PRO A 186 11.85 -12.22 44.35
N ASN A 187 10.60 -12.09 43.91
CA ASN A 187 9.59 -13.15 43.96
C ASN A 187 9.75 -14.20 42.83
N ARG A 188 10.75 -14.08 41.96
CA ARG A 188 10.96 -15.01 40.83
C ARG A 188 11.41 -16.41 41.29
N GLY A 189 12.09 -16.51 42.43
CA GLY A 189 12.46 -17.79 43.06
C GLY A 189 11.31 -18.46 43.82
N ASN A 190 10.23 -17.72 44.12
CA ASN A 190 9.06 -18.22 44.85
C ASN A 190 7.90 -18.61 43.91
N VAL A 191 8.17 -18.67 42.60
CA VAL A 191 7.22 -19.23 41.64
C VAL A 191 7.33 -20.74 41.75
N ASN A 192 6.46 -21.32 42.57
CA ASN A 192 6.30 -22.77 42.63
C ASN A 192 6.22 -23.32 41.20
N PRO A 193 6.96 -24.38 40.85
CA PRO A 193 6.82 -25.04 39.55
C PRO A 193 5.33 -25.29 39.32
N ARG A 194 4.85 -24.96 38.11
CA ARG A 194 3.43 -25.07 37.76
C ARG A 194 3.01 -26.51 38.08
N LYS A 195 2.27 -26.72 39.18
CA LYS A 195 1.86 -28.06 39.62
C LYS A 195 1.13 -28.67 38.44
N ILE A 196 1.60 -29.82 37.97
CA ILE A 196 0.91 -30.61 36.96
C ILE A 196 -0.46 -30.91 37.56
N LYS A 197 -1.53 -30.33 36.99
CA LYS A 197 -2.89 -30.70 37.36
C LYS A 197 -3.10 -32.13 36.90
N THR A 198 -2.95 -33.08 37.81
CA THR A 198 -3.35 -34.47 37.55
C THR A 198 -4.86 -34.56 37.74
N ARG A 199 -5.52 -35.36 36.90
CA ARG A 199 -6.97 -35.58 36.98
C ARG A 199 -7.41 -36.24 38.30
N LYS A 200 -6.46 -36.67 39.14
CA LYS A 200 -6.68 -37.36 40.41
C LYS A 200 -7.61 -36.58 41.35
N GLU A 201 -7.46 -35.26 41.46
CA GLU A 201 -8.34 -34.44 42.30
C GLU A 201 -9.78 -34.38 41.77
N GLU A 202 -9.97 -34.45 40.45
CA GLU A 202 -11.30 -34.55 39.83
C GLU A 202 -11.93 -35.92 40.10
N TRP A 203 -11.16 -37.01 39.96
CA TRP A 203 -11.61 -38.37 40.27
C TRP A 203 -11.91 -38.57 41.75
N GLU A 204 -11.13 -37.98 42.67
CA GLU A 204 -11.42 -38.02 44.11
C GLU A 204 -12.71 -37.30 44.47
N LYS A 205 -12.98 -36.14 43.85
CA LYS A 205 -14.26 -35.43 44.04
C LYS A 205 -15.45 -36.22 43.49
N LEU A 206 -15.25 -36.94 42.40
CA LEU A 206 -16.27 -37.82 41.81
C LEU A 206 -16.47 -39.12 42.59
N LYS A 207 -15.56 -39.50 43.50
CA LYS A 207 -15.68 -40.74 44.31
C LYS A 207 -16.92 -40.75 45.20
N MET A 208 -17.39 -39.59 45.64
CA MET A 208 -18.57 -39.45 46.49
C MET A 208 -19.89 -39.35 45.69
N GLY A 209 -19.83 -39.42 44.35
CA GLY A 209 -20.99 -39.24 43.46
C GLY A 209 -21.02 -37.85 42.83
N GLN A 210 -21.43 -37.78 41.56
CA GLN A 210 -21.43 -36.55 40.75
C GLN A 210 -22.42 -35.49 41.28
N GLU A 211 -23.43 -35.93 42.02
CA GLU A 211 -24.43 -35.06 42.66
C GLU A 211 -23.93 -34.22 43.84
N PHE A 212 -22.70 -34.43 44.32
CA PHE A 212 -22.12 -33.68 45.46
C PHE A 212 -21.00 -32.69 45.06
N VAL A 213 -20.75 -32.49 43.76
CA VAL A 213 -19.74 -31.55 43.27
C VAL A 213 -20.40 -30.18 43.01
N GLU A 214 -20.18 -29.21 43.91
CA GLU A 214 -20.69 -27.85 43.72
C GLU A 214 -20.09 -27.16 42.48
N SER A 215 -20.95 -26.79 41.53
CA SER A 215 -20.62 -25.95 40.37
C SER A 215 -20.30 -24.53 40.82
N LYS A 216 -19.01 -24.14 40.80
CA LYS A 216 -18.64 -22.73 40.95
C LYS A 216 -18.91 -21.97 39.65
N ASP A 217 -20.15 -21.54 39.47
CA ASP A 217 -20.48 -20.40 38.62
C ASP A 217 -19.80 -19.15 39.18
N LYS A 218 -18.98 -18.49 38.36
CA LYS A 218 -18.46 -17.16 38.66
C LYS A 218 -18.97 -16.16 37.64
N HIS A 219 -20.00 -15.43 38.08
CA HIS A 219 -20.53 -14.21 37.48
C HIS A 219 -19.59 -13.01 37.74
N GLY A 220 -19.13 -12.35 36.66
CA GLY A 220 -18.82 -10.90 36.51
C GLY A 220 -17.56 -10.25 37.14
N PRO A 221 -17.14 -9.03 36.73
CA PRO A 221 -17.70 -8.14 35.69
C PRO A 221 -16.71 -7.75 34.56
N ALA A 222 -17.28 -7.19 33.49
CA ALA A 222 -16.62 -6.70 32.29
C ALA A 222 -15.52 -5.66 32.56
N GLY A 223 -14.32 -5.91 32.04
CA GLY A 223 -13.23 -4.96 31.94
C GLY A 223 -12.61 -5.07 30.55
N TYR A 224 -12.72 -4.00 29.76
CA TYR A 224 -12.17 -3.88 28.42
C TYR A 224 -10.66 -4.19 28.40
N PRO A 225 -10.15 -4.99 27.45
CA PRO A 225 -8.71 -5.18 27.31
C PRO A 225 -8.06 -3.93 26.71
N SER A 226 -7.25 -3.25 27.52
CA SER A 226 -6.32 -2.20 27.07
C SER A 226 -5.13 -2.84 26.37
N ASN A 227 -5.30 -3.19 25.09
CA ASN A 227 -4.22 -3.50 24.15
C ASN A 227 -4.78 -3.55 22.72
N MET A 228 -5.14 -2.39 22.18
CA MET A 228 -5.18 -2.20 20.73
C MET A 228 -3.88 -1.51 20.30
N VAL A 229 -2.90 -2.32 19.96
CA VAL A 229 -1.81 -1.89 19.07
C VAL A 229 -2.48 -1.67 17.71
N TYR A 230 -2.42 -0.44 17.19
CA TYR A 230 -2.79 -0.14 15.82
C TYR A 230 -1.94 -1.00 14.88
N GLN A 231 -2.53 -2.07 14.37
CA GLN A 231 -1.95 -2.89 13.32
C GLN A 231 -2.15 -2.14 12.00
N ASN A 232 -1.28 -1.16 11.75
CA ASN A 232 -1.21 -0.53 10.45
C ASN A 232 -0.67 -1.55 9.44
N GLY A 233 -1.57 -1.99 8.55
CA GLY A 233 -1.29 -2.28 7.15
C GLY A 233 -0.20 -3.29 6.85
N SER A 234 -0.47 -4.57 7.10
CA SER A 234 0.15 -5.66 6.34
C SER A 234 -0.94 -6.69 6.07
N ILE A 235 -1.55 -6.64 4.89
CA ILE A 235 -2.33 -7.76 4.37
C ILE A 235 -1.31 -8.81 3.93
N GLY A 236 -0.85 -9.60 4.90
CA GLY A 236 -0.25 -10.90 4.66
C GLY A 236 -1.33 -11.93 4.93
N SER A 237 -1.85 -12.56 3.87
CA SER A 237 -2.78 -13.68 3.98
C SER A 237 -2.11 -14.80 4.78
N ASN A 238 -2.51 -14.97 6.02
CA ASN A 238 -2.11 -16.08 6.87
C ASN A 238 -3.34 -16.97 7.06
N GLU A 239 -3.68 -17.73 6.02
CA GLU A 239 -4.61 -18.85 6.16
C GLU A 239 -3.85 -20.02 6.82
N SER A 240 -3.88 -20.07 8.14
CA SER A 240 -3.69 -21.33 8.85
C SER A 240 -5.01 -22.10 8.76
N MET A 241 -5.14 -22.95 7.75
CA MET A 241 -6.20 -23.96 7.72
C MET A 241 -5.95 -24.94 8.88
N ASP A 242 -6.84 -24.91 9.87
CA ASP A 242 -6.98 -25.95 10.88
C ASP A 242 -7.27 -27.28 10.17
N MET A 243 -6.27 -28.17 10.20
CA MET A 243 -6.37 -29.51 9.66
C MET A 243 -6.84 -30.44 10.79
N ASN A 244 -8.15 -30.72 10.84
CA ASN A 244 -8.69 -31.90 11.51
C ASN A 244 -10.06 -32.30 10.95
N CYS A 245 -10.17 -33.59 10.65
CA CYS A 245 -11.36 -34.41 10.41
C CYS A 245 -12.02 -34.37 9.01
N TYR A 246 -11.57 -35.27 8.13
CA TYR A 246 -12.46 -35.98 7.20
C TYR A 246 -12.39 -37.50 7.47
N PRO A 247 -13.52 -38.22 7.52
CA PRO A 247 -13.53 -39.68 7.63
C PRO A 247 -13.16 -40.34 6.29
N PRO A 248 -12.60 -41.57 6.30
CA PRO A 248 -12.22 -42.26 5.07
C PRO A 248 -13.45 -42.74 4.27
N PRO A 249 -13.35 -42.85 2.93
CA PRO A 249 -14.46 -43.31 2.10
C PRO A 249 -14.70 -44.83 2.24
N PRO A 250 -15.96 -45.28 2.08
CA PRO A 250 -16.29 -46.70 2.12
C PRO A 250 -15.73 -47.43 0.89
N GLN A 251 -15.22 -48.64 1.13
CA GLN A 251 -14.82 -49.57 0.09
C GLN A 251 -16.05 -50.29 -0.47
N ASN A 252 -16.35 -50.05 -1.75
CA ASN A 252 -16.78 -51.04 -2.75
C ASN A 252 -16.96 -50.35 -4.11
#